data_AF-A0A2D7RE23-F1
#
_entry.id   AF-A0A2D7RE23-F1
#
_cell.length_a   1.000
_cell.length_b   1.000
_cell.length_c   1.000
_cell.angle_alpha   90.00
_cell.angle_beta   90.00
_cell.angle_gamma   90.00
#
_symmetry.space_group_name_H-M   'P 1'
#
loop_
_entity.id
_entity.type
_entity.pdbx_description
1 polymer ?
#
loop_
_entity_poly.entity_id
_entity_poly.type
_entity_poly.pdbx_seq_one_letter_code
_entity_poly.pdbx_strand_id
1 'polypeptide(L)'
;MLYLFTLFILFHVGCPCSYTPECIDKDILLKNWDNTYMVKHYDKDKCCKKHKGIRMSIESAFKNYKNVYLIGGSLLGIYRHNGMQVPWEKDGDLGILYDFNFKNITDLENMIYSASSNEIEIITSSQGSKYMMKVEFENITSFVDIFIFEKTSDDTFNYVKKDWASIEPALHYDDIYPLKICNFYDTEIKCFNKGISHLKKVYGDDVMYAPPEGEFISQNMMKAHYMRLRKKEVYMLLEIFILGLIIILGLFFCKTFSKRKKIFILGGYVFSLFFFMKLLYVFSRVSLAYHKNSNYHDNANLYHMDALKEIILEYNTQRRLILK
;
A
#
# COMPACT_ATOMS: atom_id res chain seq x y z
N MET A 1 49.11 20.25 -43.47
CA MET A 1 47.63 20.36 -43.30
C MET A 1 47.05 18.99 -42.92
N LEU A 2 47.59 18.44 -41.84
CA LEU A 2 47.25 17.19 -41.14
C LEU A 2 47.87 17.41 -39.75
N TYR A 3 47.27 16.88 -38.68
CA TYR A 3 47.60 17.09 -37.26
C TYR A 3 46.93 18.29 -36.58
N LEU A 4 45.65 18.12 -36.20
CA LEU A 4 45.03 18.73 -35.01
C LEU A 4 43.65 18.09 -34.75
N PHE A 5 43.60 16.76 -34.69
CA PHE A 5 42.40 15.99 -34.33
C PHE A 5 42.72 14.96 -33.24
N THR A 6 43.64 15.31 -32.34
CA THR A 6 44.05 14.48 -31.23
C THR A 6 43.56 15.08 -29.93
N LEU A 7 42.84 14.26 -29.16
CA LEU A 7 42.75 14.33 -27.70
C LEU A 7 41.68 15.26 -27.08
N PHE A 8 40.43 15.11 -27.51
CA PHE A 8 39.28 15.17 -26.58
C PHE A 8 38.75 13.75 -26.33
N ILE A 9 39.65 12.82 -26.01
CA ILE A 9 39.28 11.67 -25.17
C ILE A 9 39.20 12.25 -23.76
N LEU A 10 38.13 13.01 -23.51
CA LEU A 10 37.65 13.22 -22.16
C LEU A 10 37.56 11.83 -21.57
N PHE A 11 38.41 11.55 -20.59
CA PHE A 11 38.14 10.50 -19.62
C PHE A 11 36.74 10.79 -19.07
N HIS A 12 35.72 10.23 -19.74
CA HIS A 12 34.49 9.82 -19.08
C HIS A 12 34.95 8.73 -18.13
N VAL A 13 35.57 9.15 -17.02
CA VAL A 13 35.52 8.42 -15.77
C VAL A 13 34.04 8.17 -15.62
N GLY A 14 33.63 6.95 -15.97
CA GLY A 14 32.24 6.63 -16.26
C GLY A 14 31.40 7.19 -15.14
N CYS A 15 30.52 8.15 -15.47
CA CYS A 15 29.65 8.71 -14.46
C CYS A 15 28.96 7.52 -13.79
N PRO A 16 29.09 7.32 -12.47
CA PRO A 16 28.60 6.11 -11.79
C PRO A 16 27.08 5.90 -11.95
N CYS A 17 26.39 6.83 -12.62
CA CYS A 17 24.96 6.88 -12.87
C CYS A 17 24.60 6.69 -14.36
N SER A 18 25.50 6.16 -15.21
CA SER A 18 25.17 5.95 -16.64
C SER A 18 23.97 5.03 -16.86
N TYR A 19 23.71 4.11 -15.92
CA TYR A 19 22.56 3.20 -15.93
C TYR A 19 21.33 3.77 -15.21
N THR A 20 21.45 4.95 -14.60
CA THR A 20 20.43 5.58 -13.75
C THR A 20 20.35 7.09 -14.04
N PRO A 21 19.90 7.47 -15.27
CA PRO A 21 19.86 8.86 -15.72
C PRO A 21 18.97 9.78 -14.88
N GLU A 22 18.03 9.23 -14.12
CA GLU A 22 17.19 9.92 -13.14
C GLU A 22 17.97 10.40 -11.91
N CYS A 23 19.11 9.76 -11.61
CA CYS A 23 19.95 10.11 -10.47
C CYS A 23 20.83 11.34 -10.79
N ILE A 24 20.18 12.49 -10.89
CA ILE A 24 20.80 13.79 -11.19
C ILE A 24 21.24 14.53 -9.92
N ASP A 25 21.91 15.68 -10.09
CA ASP A 25 22.34 16.48 -8.95
C ASP A 25 21.16 17.05 -8.17
N LYS A 26 21.29 17.10 -6.84
CA LYS A 26 20.23 17.54 -5.92
C LYS A 26 19.70 18.94 -6.25
N ASP A 27 20.57 19.86 -6.66
CA ASP A 27 20.19 21.22 -7.02
C ASP A 27 19.27 21.25 -8.26
N ILE A 28 19.48 20.33 -9.20
CA ILE A 28 18.61 20.17 -10.37
C ILE A 28 17.24 19.62 -9.94
N LEU A 29 17.22 18.66 -9.02
CA LEU A 29 15.96 18.17 -8.45
C LEU A 29 15.21 19.27 -7.70
N LEU A 30 15.88 20.08 -6.87
CA LEU A 30 15.27 21.19 -6.12
C LEU A 30 14.64 22.23 -7.06
N LYS A 31 15.26 22.46 -8.22
CA LYS A 31 14.72 23.37 -9.24
C LYS A 31 13.48 22.82 -9.93
N ASN A 32 13.42 21.50 -10.15
CA ASN A 32 12.37 20.87 -10.94
C ASN A 32 11.19 20.36 -10.08
N TRP A 33 11.42 20.08 -8.80
CA TRP A 33 10.48 19.39 -7.91
C TRP A 33 10.30 20.12 -6.58
N ASP A 34 10.64 21.41 -6.54
CA ASP A 34 10.60 22.27 -5.36
C ASP A 34 11.42 21.76 -4.15
N ASN A 35 11.39 22.52 -3.07
CA ASN A 35 12.12 22.22 -1.83
C ASN A 35 11.42 21.16 -0.96
N THR A 36 10.98 20.07 -1.60
CA THR A 36 10.22 19.02 -0.92
C THR A 36 11.12 18.22 0.01
N TYR A 37 10.51 17.63 1.05
CA TYR A 37 11.26 16.84 2.04
C TYR A 37 12.07 15.71 1.39
N MET A 38 11.54 15.06 0.36
CA MET A 38 12.22 13.97 -0.34
C MET A 38 13.47 14.46 -1.07
N VAL A 39 13.34 15.56 -1.79
CA VAL A 39 14.48 16.16 -2.48
C VAL A 39 15.52 16.68 -1.47
N LYS A 40 15.09 17.20 -0.31
CA LYS A 40 16.01 17.59 0.77
C LYS A 40 16.86 16.44 1.32
N HIS A 41 16.34 15.21 1.33
CA HIS A 41 17.04 14.02 1.84
C HIS A 41 17.59 13.13 0.72
N TYR A 42 17.45 13.56 -0.53
CA TYR A 42 18.02 12.89 -1.69
C TYR A 42 19.55 12.90 -1.65
N ASP A 43 20.12 11.78 -2.06
CA ASP A 43 21.56 11.50 -2.10
C ASP A 43 21.84 10.77 -3.42
N LYS A 44 22.55 11.48 -4.32
CA LYS A 44 22.80 11.01 -5.68
C LYS A 44 23.57 9.69 -5.69
N ASP A 45 24.60 9.56 -4.86
CA ASP A 45 25.42 8.34 -4.83
C ASP A 45 24.58 7.13 -4.36
N LYS A 46 23.70 7.34 -3.37
CA LYS A 46 22.75 6.29 -2.96
C LYS A 46 21.75 5.96 -4.06
N CYS A 47 21.24 6.96 -4.77
CA CYS A 47 20.37 6.75 -5.93
C CYS A 47 21.07 5.89 -6.98
N CYS A 48 22.25 6.30 -7.45
CA CYS A 48 22.93 5.61 -8.55
C CYS A 48 23.25 4.14 -8.20
N LYS A 49 23.65 3.90 -6.95
CA LYS A 49 23.92 2.56 -6.44
C LYS A 49 22.64 1.69 -6.38
N LYS A 50 21.57 2.20 -5.77
CA LYS A 50 20.33 1.43 -5.56
C LYS A 50 19.53 1.24 -6.83
N HIS A 51 19.37 2.29 -7.62
CA HIS A 51 18.50 2.24 -8.79
C HIS A 51 19.09 1.37 -9.90
N LYS A 52 20.42 1.19 -9.95
CA LYS A 52 21.05 0.22 -10.84
C LYS A 52 20.53 -1.19 -10.54
N GLY A 53 20.54 -1.59 -9.26
CA GLY A 53 20.00 -2.88 -8.82
C GLY A 53 18.50 -3.00 -9.11
N ILE A 54 17.70 -1.98 -8.76
CA ILE A 54 16.25 -1.96 -9.03
C ILE A 54 15.95 -2.15 -10.53
N ARG A 55 16.63 -1.37 -11.39
CA ARG A 55 16.45 -1.42 -12.85
C ARG A 55 16.77 -2.80 -13.40
N MET A 56 17.94 -3.35 -13.07
CA MET A 56 18.36 -4.68 -13.53
C MET A 56 17.37 -5.78 -13.12
N SER A 57 16.85 -5.71 -11.90
CA SER A 57 15.89 -6.69 -11.39
C SER A 57 14.53 -6.60 -12.06
N ILE A 58 14.04 -5.38 -12.30
CA ILE A 58 12.80 -5.16 -13.04
C ILE A 58 12.96 -5.66 -14.49
N GLU A 59 14.03 -5.28 -15.18
CA GLU A 59 14.31 -5.73 -16.56
C GLU A 59 14.42 -7.26 -16.64
N SER A 60 15.11 -7.90 -15.69
CA SER A 60 15.19 -9.36 -15.59
C SER A 60 13.82 -10.00 -15.39
N ALA A 61 12.97 -9.44 -14.52
CA ALA A 61 11.62 -9.94 -14.31
C ALA A 61 10.77 -9.86 -15.60
N PHE A 62 10.80 -8.74 -16.32
CA PHE A 62 10.03 -8.59 -17.57
C PHE A 62 10.55 -9.46 -18.71
N LYS A 63 11.86 -9.70 -18.80
CA LYS A 63 12.46 -10.59 -19.80
C LYS A 63 11.94 -12.02 -19.66
N ASN A 64 11.77 -12.47 -18.43
CA ASN A 64 11.42 -13.86 -18.12
C ASN A 64 9.91 -14.08 -17.99
N TYR A 65 9.11 -13.03 -17.71
CA TYR A 65 7.70 -13.21 -17.34
C TYR A 65 6.73 -12.27 -18.06
N LYS A 66 5.70 -12.89 -18.66
CA LYS A 66 4.69 -12.19 -19.45
C LYS A 66 3.61 -11.49 -18.63
N ASN A 67 3.41 -11.87 -17.36
CA ASN A 67 2.31 -11.40 -16.51
C ASN A 67 2.80 -10.52 -15.34
N VAL A 68 4.00 -9.98 -15.46
CA VAL A 68 4.54 -8.97 -14.56
C VAL A 68 4.18 -7.59 -15.13
N TYR A 69 3.92 -6.64 -14.24
CA TYR A 69 3.70 -5.24 -14.59
C TYR A 69 4.21 -4.33 -13.45
N LEU A 70 4.54 -3.08 -13.76
CA LEU A 70 4.92 -2.10 -12.73
C LEU A 70 3.70 -1.64 -11.94
N ILE A 71 3.88 -1.43 -10.63
CA ILE A 71 2.91 -0.76 -9.76
C ILE A 71 3.59 0.32 -8.91
N GLY A 72 2.85 0.96 -7.99
CA GLY A 72 3.44 1.79 -6.94
C GLY A 72 4.33 2.93 -7.44
N GLY A 73 5.46 3.14 -6.75
CA GLY A 73 6.43 4.19 -7.07
C GLY A 73 7.11 3.97 -8.42
N SER A 74 7.31 2.71 -8.83
CA SER A 74 7.85 2.39 -10.16
C SER A 74 6.88 2.76 -11.29
N LEU A 75 5.59 2.46 -11.15
CA LEU A 75 4.57 2.88 -12.12
C LEU A 75 4.43 4.41 -12.13
N LEU A 76 4.53 5.06 -10.97
CA LEU A 76 4.55 6.52 -10.89
C LEU A 76 5.74 7.11 -11.66
N GLY A 77 6.92 6.49 -11.54
CA GLY A 77 8.10 6.84 -12.31
C GLY A 77 7.86 6.89 -13.82
N ILE A 78 7.17 5.89 -14.36
CA ILE A 78 6.80 5.86 -15.79
C ILE A 78 6.10 7.15 -16.23
N TYR A 79 5.07 7.55 -15.49
CA TYR A 79 4.23 8.69 -15.89
C TYR A 79 4.80 10.04 -15.47
N ARG A 80 5.51 10.10 -14.34
CA ARG A 80 5.96 11.35 -13.73
C ARG A 80 7.42 11.69 -14.08
N HIS A 81 8.25 10.68 -14.32
CA HIS A 81 9.68 10.82 -14.61
C HIS A 81 10.04 10.23 -15.98
N ASN A 82 9.12 10.34 -16.94
CA ASN A 82 9.38 10.09 -18.34
C ASN A 82 9.97 8.69 -18.61
N GLY A 83 9.37 7.67 -18.01
CA GLY A 83 9.82 6.29 -18.13
C GLY A 83 10.92 5.86 -17.17
N MET A 84 11.32 6.67 -16.18
CA MET A 84 12.40 6.31 -15.24
C MET A 84 11.86 6.07 -13.84
N GLN A 85 12.67 5.46 -12.95
CA GLN A 85 12.31 5.40 -11.53
C GLN A 85 12.23 6.82 -10.94
N VAL A 86 11.39 7.04 -9.94
CA VAL A 86 11.37 8.30 -9.18
C VAL A 86 12.71 8.42 -8.42
N PRO A 87 13.50 9.51 -8.57
CA PRO A 87 14.89 9.60 -8.09
C PRO A 87 15.13 9.33 -6.60
N TRP A 88 14.12 9.56 -5.76
CA TRP A 88 14.24 9.42 -4.31
C TRP A 88 13.57 8.16 -3.75
N GLU A 89 13.13 7.25 -4.61
CA GLU A 89 12.61 5.95 -4.17
C GLU A 89 13.73 5.08 -3.60
N LYS A 90 13.33 4.12 -2.77
CA LYS A 90 14.28 3.25 -2.06
C LYS A 90 14.27 1.81 -2.56
N ASP A 91 13.23 1.47 -3.30
CA ASP A 91 12.84 0.16 -3.79
C ASP A 91 12.11 0.30 -5.15
N GLY A 92 11.92 -0.84 -5.82
CA GLY A 92 11.04 -0.96 -6.98
C GLY A 92 9.79 -1.77 -6.65
N ASP A 93 8.73 -1.60 -7.42
CA ASP A 93 7.45 -2.27 -7.18
C ASP A 93 6.96 -3.03 -8.43
N LEU A 94 6.72 -4.33 -8.28
CA LEU A 94 6.17 -5.21 -9.31
C LEU A 94 4.85 -5.83 -8.86
N GLY A 95 3.86 -5.85 -9.74
CA GLY A 95 2.62 -6.59 -9.56
C GLY A 95 2.56 -7.83 -10.43
N ILE A 96 1.96 -8.90 -9.89
CA ILE A 96 1.74 -10.17 -10.57
C ILE A 96 0.31 -10.64 -10.29
N LEU A 97 -0.40 -11.09 -11.32
CA LEU A 97 -1.70 -11.76 -11.14
C LEU A 97 -1.55 -13.26 -10.95
N TYR A 98 -2.11 -13.74 -9.85
CA TYR A 98 -2.21 -15.13 -9.41
C TYR A 98 -3.39 -15.86 -10.06
N ASP A 99 -3.52 -15.78 -11.38
CA ASP A 99 -4.64 -16.40 -12.10
C ASP A 99 -4.14 -17.33 -13.21
N PHE A 100 -3.12 -16.92 -13.98
CA PHE A 100 -2.92 -17.55 -15.29
C PHE A 100 -1.82 -18.62 -15.40
N ASN A 101 -0.86 -18.75 -14.47
CA ASN A 101 0.24 -19.74 -14.63
C ASN A 101 0.91 -20.26 -13.35
N PHE A 102 0.68 -19.66 -12.18
CA PHE A 102 1.30 -20.11 -10.92
C PHE A 102 0.34 -21.07 -10.23
N LYS A 103 0.67 -22.38 -10.21
CA LYS A 103 -0.14 -23.37 -9.50
C LYS A 103 0.12 -23.32 -8.00
N ASN A 104 1.28 -22.82 -7.59
CA ASN A 104 1.65 -22.62 -6.21
C ASN A 104 2.70 -21.49 -6.05
N ILE A 105 2.97 -21.14 -4.81
CA ILE A 105 4.04 -20.22 -4.39
C ILE A 105 5.44 -20.65 -4.88
N THR A 106 5.68 -21.96 -5.02
CA THR A 106 6.96 -22.51 -5.47
C THR A 106 7.24 -22.14 -6.93
N ASP A 107 6.21 -22.04 -7.77
CA ASP A 107 6.37 -21.55 -9.15
C ASP A 107 6.81 -20.08 -9.15
N LEU A 108 6.33 -19.26 -8.22
CA LEU A 108 6.78 -17.88 -8.04
C LEU A 108 8.19 -17.81 -7.46
N GLU A 109 8.53 -18.66 -6.49
CA GLU A 109 9.88 -18.72 -5.95
C GLU A 109 10.86 -19.17 -7.04
N ASN A 110 10.53 -20.21 -7.81
CA ASN A 110 11.30 -20.65 -8.97
C ASN A 110 11.43 -19.55 -10.02
N MET A 111 10.34 -18.81 -10.28
CA MET A 111 10.31 -17.63 -11.14
C MET A 111 11.32 -16.58 -10.66
N ILE A 112 11.30 -16.30 -9.37
CA ILE A 112 12.23 -15.36 -8.75
C ILE A 112 13.66 -15.91 -8.86
N TYR A 113 13.91 -17.16 -8.49
CA TYR A 113 15.23 -17.79 -8.54
C TYR A 113 15.80 -17.92 -9.95
N SER A 114 15.01 -18.14 -11.00
CA SER A 114 15.52 -18.18 -12.37
C SER A 114 15.81 -16.80 -12.95
N ALA A 115 15.29 -15.73 -12.33
CA ALA A 115 15.71 -14.36 -12.62
C ALA A 115 17.05 -14.00 -11.94
N SER A 116 17.51 -14.83 -11.00
CA SER A 116 18.83 -14.76 -10.38
C SER A 116 19.89 -14.99 -11.44
N SER A 117 20.82 -14.06 -11.59
CA SER A 117 22.05 -14.25 -12.35
C SER A 117 23.20 -14.42 -11.35
N ASN A 118 24.40 -14.77 -11.83
CA ASN A 118 25.60 -14.77 -11.00
C ASN A 118 25.87 -13.41 -10.30
N GLU A 119 25.19 -12.34 -10.74
CA GLU A 119 25.34 -10.98 -10.25
C GLU A 119 24.21 -10.54 -9.31
N ILE A 120 23.11 -11.30 -9.21
CA ILE A 120 21.91 -10.91 -8.45
C ILE A 120 21.57 -12.04 -7.49
N GLU A 121 22.00 -11.94 -6.23
CA GLU A 121 21.48 -12.84 -5.20
C GLU A 121 20.06 -12.42 -4.83
N ILE A 122 19.12 -13.36 -4.96
CA ILE A 122 17.73 -13.12 -4.60
C ILE A 122 17.39 -13.77 -3.27
N ILE A 123 17.13 -12.94 -2.27
CA ILE A 123 16.61 -13.39 -0.98
C ILE A 123 15.12 -13.08 -0.94
N THR A 124 14.31 -14.15 -0.98
CA THR A 124 12.88 -14.05 -0.77
C THR A 124 12.59 -14.04 0.72
N SER A 125 11.87 -13.02 1.19
CA SER A 125 11.23 -13.07 2.51
C SER A 125 9.75 -12.80 2.34
N SER A 126 8.92 -13.65 2.94
CA SER A 126 7.48 -13.41 3.04
C SER A 126 7.21 -12.62 4.32
N GLN A 127 6.97 -11.32 4.21
CA GLN A 127 6.46 -10.52 5.32
C GLN A 127 5.00 -10.16 5.03
N GLY A 128 4.08 -10.86 5.69
CA GLY A 128 2.64 -10.67 5.48
C GLY A 128 2.25 -11.01 4.04
N SER A 129 1.89 -9.98 3.28
CA SER A 129 1.32 -10.07 1.94
C SER A 129 2.24 -9.82 0.77
N LYS A 130 3.48 -9.45 1.07
CA LYS A 130 4.47 -9.10 0.07
C LYS A 130 5.55 -10.16 -0.01
N TYR A 131 6.00 -10.40 -1.23
CA TYR A 131 7.26 -11.09 -1.48
C TYR A 131 8.26 -10.00 -1.75
N MET A 132 9.35 -9.99 -1.00
CA MET A 132 10.43 -9.05 -1.26
C MET A 132 11.52 -9.79 -2.04
N MET A 133 11.87 -9.27 -3.21
CA MET A 133 13.08 -9.64 -3.94
C MET A 133 14.19 -8.69 -3.47
N LYS A 134 15.02 -9.15 -2.55
CA LYS A 134 16.28 -8.47 -2.21
C LYS A 134 17.31 -8.78 -3.29
N VAL A 135 18.05 -7.78 -3.73
CA VAL A 135 19.04 -7.87 -4.80
C VAL A 135 20.35 -7.35 -4.25
N GLU A 136 21.35 -8.21 -4.19
CA GLU A 136 22.70 -7.82 -3.78
C GLU A 136 23.60 -7.76 -5.01
N PHE A 137 24.17 -6.58 -5.27
CA PHE A 137 25.06 -6.33 -6.40
C PHE A 137 26.18 -5.38 -5.97
N GLU A 138 27.45 -5.74 -6.18
CA GLU A 138 28.62 -4.91 -5.81
C GLU A 138 28.59 -4.38 -4.34
N ASN A 139 28.16 -5.21 -3.38
CA ASN A 139 27.93 -4.83 -1.97
C ASN A 139 26.82 -3.79 -1.74
N ILE A 140 25.96 -3.56 -2.74
CA ILE A 140 24.78 -2.70 -2.63
C ILE A 140 23.56 -3.60 -2.55
N THR A 141 22.77 -3.39 -1.50
CA THR A 141 21.46 -4.02 -1.39
C THR A 141 20.38 -3.11 -1.96
N SER A 142 19.68 -3.62 -2.95
CA SER A 142 18.46 -3.04 -3.51
C SER A 142 17.28 -3.97 -3.22
N PHE A 143 16.07 -3.42 -3.27
CA PHE A 143 14.86 -4.18 -2.97
C PHE A 143 13.84 -3.94 -4.08
N VAL A 144 13.16 -5.01 -4.49
CA VAL A 144 11.99 -4.96 -5.35
C VAL A 144 10.85 -5.68 -4.62
N ASP A 145 9.82 -4.94 -4.25
CA ASP A 145 8.59 -5.50 -3.69
C ASP A 145 7.78 -6.15 -4.81
N ILE A 146 7.44 -7.43 -4.62
CA ILE A 146 6.58 -8.21 -5.51
C ILE A 146 5.24 -8.41 -4.81
N PHE A 147 4.23 -7.84 -5.44
CA PHE A 147 2.87 -7.84 -4.98
C PHE A 147 2.03 -8.82 -5.79
N ILE A 148 1.43 -9.78 -5.08
CA ILE A 148 0.61 -10.79 -5.71
C ILE A 148 -0.86 -10.43 -5.54
N PHE A 149 -1.57 -10.42 -6.66
CA PHE A 149 -2.98 -10.15 -6.74
C PHE A 149 -3.73 -11.41 -7.14
N GLU A 150 -4.75 -11.80 -6.40
CA GLU A 150 -5.71 -12.84 -6.78
C GLU A 150 -7.00 -12.21 -7.31
N LYS A 151 -7.64 -12.92 -8.22
CA LYS A 151 -8.99 -12.58 -8.69
C LYS A 151 -9.99 -12.89 -7.57
N THR A 152 -10.77 -11.91 -7.15
CA THR A 152 -11.79 -12.07 -6.09
C THR A 152 -13.21 -12.05 -6.60
N SER A 153 -13.45 -11.40 -7.74
CA SER A 153 -14.70 -11.44 -8.49
C SER A 153 -14.39 -11.35 -9.98
N ASP A 154 -15.41 -11.44 -10.83
CA ASP A 154 -15.24 -11.42 -12.29
C ASP A 154 -14.38 -10.25 -12.79
N ASP A 155 -14.49 -9.09 -12.13
CA ASP A 155 -13.85 -7.83 -12.56
C ASP A 155 -12.93 -7.21 -11.50
N THR A 156 -12.61 -7.91 -10.40
CA THR A 156 -11.76 -7.33 -9.34
C THR A 156 -10.63 -8.24 -8.90
N PHE A 157 -9.50 -7.62 -8.61
CA PHE A 157 -8.33 -8.24 -8.04
C PHE A 157 -7.99 -7.63 -6.68
N ASN A 158 -7.54 -8.47 -5.77
CA ASN A 158 -7.10 -8.09 -4.44
C ASN A 158 -5.75 -8.71 -4.11
N TYR A 159 -5.02 -8.14 -3.16
CA TYR A 159 -3.84 -8.76 -2.59
C TYR A 159 -4.17 -10.13 -1.99
N VAL A 160 -3.38 -11.15 -2.35
CA VAL A 160 -3.55 -12.56 -1.87
C VAL A 160 -3.57 -12.66 -0.35
N LYS A 161 -2.87 -11.76 0.34
CA LYS A 161 -2.96 -11.62 1.78
C LYS A 161 -3.29 -10.15 2.06
N LYS A 162 -4.38 -9.89 2.77
CA LYS A 162 -4.67 -8.54 3.25
C LYS A 162 -4.14 -8.43 4.68
N ASP A 163 -3.03 -7.73 4.87
CA ASP A 163 -2.79 -7.10 6.18
C ASP A 163 -3.58 -5.79 6.24
N TRP A 164 -4.00 -5.42 7.44
CA TRP A 164 -4.68 -4.16 7.72
C TRP A 164 -3.82 -2.93 7.39
N ALA A 165 -2.49 -3.10 7.36
CA ALA A 165 -1.56 -2.09 6.88
C ALA A 165 -1.61 -1.90 5.34
N SER A 166 -2.25 -2.82 4.62
CA SER A 166 -2.31 -2.91 3.15
C SER A 166 -3.75 -2.76 2.62
N ILE A 167 -4.58 -1.94 3.27
CA ILE A 167 -5.92 -1.61 2.76
C ILE A 167 -5.75 -0.68 1.56
N GLU A 168 -5.37 -1.27 0.45
CA GLU A 168 -5.40 -0.67 -0.85
C GLU A 168 -6.76 -0.97 -1.52
N PRO A 169 -7.26 -0.06 -2.36
CA PRO A 169 -8.49 -0.32 -3.09
C PRO A 169 -8.31 -1.53 -4.00
N ALA A 170 -9.35 -2.35 -4.12
CA ALA A 170 -9.37 -3.42 -5.12
C ALA A 170 -9.08 -2.84 -6.52
N LEU A 171 -8.27 -3.57 -7.29
CA LEU A 171 -7.96 -3.24 -8.66
C LEU A 171 -9.09 -3.75 -9.55
N HIS A 172 -9.60 -2.91 -10.45
CA HIS A 172 -10.54 -3.39 -11.46
C HIS A 172 -9.78 -3.99 -12.64
N TYR A 173 -10.38 -5.01 -13.26
CA TYR A 173 -9.83 -5.65 -14.45
C TYR A 173 -9.53 -4.63 -15.55
N ASP A 174 -10.46 -3.71 -15.81
CA ASP A 174 -10.33 -2.67 -16.84
C ASP A 174 -9.27 -1.60 -16.53
N ASP A 175 -8.78 -1.53 -15.28
CA ASP A 175 -7.69 -0.61 -14.93
C ASP A 175 -6.34 -1.20 -15.34
N ILE A 176 -6.21 -2.52 -15.25
CA ILE A 176 -4.99 -3.27 -15.58
C ILE A 176 -4.98 -3.63 -17.06
N TYR A 177 -6.07 -4.22 -17.56
CA TYR A 177 -6.15 -4.85 -18.88
C TYR A 177 -6.92 -4.02 -19.92
N PRO A 178 -6.58 -4.19 -21.22
CA PRO A 178 -5.38 -4.87 -21.71
C PRO A 178 -4.11 -4.13 -21.26
N LEU A 179 -3.06 -4.87 -20.88
CA LEU A 179 -1.78 -4.26 -20.52
C LEU A 179 -1.26 -3.47 -21.73
N LYS A 180 -0.76 -2.26 -21.49
CA LYS A 180 -0.12 -1.46 -22.53
C LYS A 180 1.40 -1.57 -22.44
N ILE A 181 2.08 -1.23 -23.53
CA ILE A 181 3.54 -1.12 -23.55
C ILE A 181 3.93 0.27 -23.03
N CYS A 182 4.88 0.31 -22.10
CA CYS A 182 5.53 1.53 -21.61
C CYS A 182 7.04 1.38 -21.76
N ASN A 183 7.74 2.51 -21.87
CA ASN A 183 9.19 2.53 -21.75
C ASN A 183 9.57 2.66 -20.29
N PHE A 184 10.34 1.70 -19.78
CA PHE A 184 11.08 1.82 -18.53
C PHE A 184 12.55 1.89 -18.87
N TYR A 185 13.12 3.09 -18.75
CA TYR A 185 14.39 3.45 -19.37
C TYR A 185 14.37 3.19 -20.88
N ASP A 186 15.26 2.33 -21.36
CA ASP A 186 15.40 1.89 -22.75
C ASP A 186 14.70 0.55 -23.02
N THR A 187 13.97 0.01 -22.02
CA THR A 187 13.31 -1.29 -22.12
C THR A 187 11.79 -1.12 -22.27
N GLU A 188 11.22 -1.80 -23.26
CA GLU A 188 9.76 -1.93 -23.40
C GLU A 188 9.21 -2.93 -22.39
N ILE A 189 8.31 -2.47 -21.52
CA ILE A 189 7.70 -3.26 -20.46
C ILE A 189 6.18 -3.15 -20.49
N LYS A 190 5.50 -4.00 -19.73
CA LYS A 190 4.04 -3.95 -19.57
C LYS A 190 3.63 -3.13 -18.35
N CYS A 191 2.58 -2.34 -18.53
CA CYS A 191 2.04 -1.42 -17.53
C CYS A 191 0.50 -1.36 -17.65
N PHE A 192 -0.14 -0.79 -16.64
CA PHE A 192 -1.60 -0.70 -16.57
C PHE A 192 -2.18 0.06 -17.75
N ASN A 193 -3.30 -0.43 -18.29
CA ASN A 193 -4.11 0.30 -19.26
C ASN A 193 -4.40 1.74 -18.77
N LYS A 194 -4.97 1.84 -17.57
CA LYS A 194 -5.37 3.09 -16.91
C LYS A 194 -4.44 3.47 -15.76
N GLY A 195 -3.13 3.33 -15.95
CA GLY A 195 -2.15 3.53 -14.87
C GLY A 195 -2.23 4.88 -14.15
N ILE A 196 -2.48 5.99 -14.86
CA ILE A 196 -2.69 7.32 -14.23
C ILE A 196 -3.95 7.32 -13.34
N SER A 197 -5.06 6.79 -13.85
CA SER A 197 -6.31 6.69 -13.08
C SER A 197 -6.12 5.85 -11.82
N HIS A 198 -5.39 4.74 -11.95
CA HIS A 198 -5.04 3.88 -10.83
C HIS A 198 -4.19 4.62 -9.78
N LEU A 199 -3.12 5.31 -10.20
CA LEU A 199 -2.27 6.09 -9.30
C LEU A 199 -3.07 7.16 -8.55
N LYS A 200 -3.99 7.86 -9.23
CA LYS A 200 -4.87 8.84 -8.61
C LYS A 200 -5.83 8.22 -7.59
N LYS A 201 -6.37 7.04 -7.90
CA LYS A 201 -7.23 6.28 -6.97
C LYS A 201 -6.50 5.87 -5.68
N VAL A 202 -5.21 5.51 -5.79
CA VAL A 202 -4.40 5.04 -4.66
C VAL A 202 -3.81 6.21 -3.85
N TYR A 203 -3.27 7.22 -4.53
CA TYR A 203 -2.45 8.27 -3.91
C TYR A 203 -3.10 9.66 -3.89
N GLY A 204 -4.24 9.84 -4.56
CA GLY A 204 -4.93 11.13 -4.70
C GLY A 204 -4.64 11.82 -6.03
N ASP A 205 -5.44 12.84 -6.36
CA ASP A 205 -5.37 13.56 -7.65
C ASP A 205 -4.01 14.23 -7.89
N ASP A 206 -3.33 14.65 -6.82
CA ASP A 206 -2.06 15.38 -6.87
C ASP A 206 -0.83 14.47 -6.99
N VAL A 207 -1.00 13.15 -7.13
CA VAL A 207 0.11 12.17 -7.19
C VAL A 207 1.15 12.49 -8.27
N MET A 208 0.74 13.18 -9.34
CA MET A 208 1.62 13.55 -10.45
C MET A 208 2.53 14.75 -10.14
N TYR A 209 2.29 15.43 -9.03
CA TYR A 209 3.10 16.56 -8.58
C TYR A 209 4.08 16.17 -7.49
N ALA A 210 5.04 17.05 -7.23
CA ALA A 210 5.87 16.93 -6.05
C ALA A 210 4.98 17.13 -4.81
N PRO A 211 5.14 16.31 -3.76
CA PRO A 211 4.37 16.52 -2.55
C PRO A 211 4.80 17.82 -1.86
N PRO A 212 3.87 18.68 -1.42
CA PRO A 212 4.24 19.96 -0.82
C PRO A 212 5.06 19.77 0.46
N GLU A 213 5.83 20.80 0.81
CA GLU A 213 6.72 20.77 1.96
C GLU A 213 5.93 20.49 3.25
N GLY A 214 6.28 19.41 3.96
CA GLY A 214 5.62 19.01 5.21
C GLY A 214 4.45 18.03 5.06
N GLU A 215 3.93 17.79 3.87
CA GLU A 215 2.83 16.83 3.66
C GLU A 215 3.32 15.40 3.40
N PHE A 216 4.56 15.24 2.94
CA PHE A 216 5.06 13.91 2.62
C PHE A 216 5.40 13.09 3.86
N ILE A 217 5.02 11.82 3.80
CA ILE A 217 5.23 10.76 4.80
C ILE A 217 4.24 10.82 5.97
N SER A 218 3.76 11.98 6.44
CA SER A 218 2.85 11.97 7.60
C SER A 218 1.47 11.44 7.27
N GLN A 219 0.75 11.82 6.22
CA GLN A 219 -0.68 11.45 6.19
C GLN A 219 -0.95 9.97 5.93
N ASN A 220 -0.26 9.31 4.99
CA ASN A 220 -0.43 7.87 4.76
C ASN A 220 0.32 7.01 5.79
N MET A 221 1.51 7.40 6.27
CA MET A 221 2.09 6.69 7.42
C MET A 221 1.34 6.97 8.71
N MET A 222 0.79 8.16 8.93
CA MET A 222 -0.10 8.47 10.07
C MET A 222 -1.41 7.73 9.89
N LYS A 223 -1.96 7.57 8.69
CA LYS A 223 -3.15 6.75 8.47
C LYS A 223 -2.83 5.29 8.76
N ALA A 224 -1.72 4.75 8.27
CA ALA A 224 -1.26 3.39 8.58
C ALA A 224 -0.92 3.22 10.07
N HIS A 225 -0.25 4.20 10.69
CA HIS A 225 0.08 4.24 12.11
C HIS A 225 -1.18 4.36 12.96
N TYR A 226 -2.14 5.18 12.54
CA TYR A 226 -3.44 5.34 13.16
C TYR A 226 -4.23 4.05 13.04
N MET A 227 -4.26 3.39 11.87
CA MET A 227 -4.88 2.08 11.71
C MET A 227 -4.17 1.00 12.57
N ARG A 228 -2.84 1.07 12.73
CA ARG A 228 -2.09 0.19 13.65
C ARG A 228 -2.40 0.48 15.12
N LEU A 229 -2.57 1.75 15.50
CA LEU A 229 -3.03 2.14 16.85
C LEU A 229 -4.46 1.67 17.08
N ARG A 230 -5.36 1.87 16.12
CA ARG A 230 -6.74 1.36 16.13
C ARG A 230 -6.78 -0.16 16.24
N LYS A 231 -5.87 -0.88 15.60
CA LYS A 231 -5.75 -2.34 15.76
C LYS A 231 -5.48 -2.72 17.22
N LYS A 232 -4.56 -2.02 17.90
CA LYS A 232 -4.32 -2.22 19.33
C LYS A 232 -5.53 -1.84 20.18
N GLU A 233 -6.21 -0.73 19.87
CA GLU A 233 -7.44 -0.33 20.57
C GLU A 233 -8.54 -1.38 20.42
N VAL A 234 -8.77 -1.90 19.21
CA VAL A 234 -9.77 -2.95 18.95
C VAL A 234 -9.42 -4.24 19.70
N TYR A 235 -8.16 -4.68 19.68
CA TYR A 235 -7.75 -5.85 20.47
C TYR A 235 -7.91 -5.64 21.97
N MET A 236 -7.53 -4.48 22.49
CA MET A 236 -7.70 -4.15 23.90
C MET A 236 -9.17 -4.15 24.30
N LEU A 237 -10.06 -3.57 23.48
CA LEU A 237 -11.50 -3.60 23.70
C LEU A 237 -12.05 -5.03 23.66
N LEU A 238 -11.55 -5.87 22.73
CA LEU A 238 -11.94 -7.27 22.64
C LEU A 238 -11.47 -8.09 23.85
N GLU A 239 -10.25 -7.86 24.33
CA GLU A 239 -9.70 -8.50 25.54
C GLU A 239 -10.49 -8.12 26.79
N ILE A 240 -10.81 -6.83 26.96
CA ILE A 240 -11.67 -6.34 28.05
C ILE A 240 -13.04 -7.01 28.00
N PHE A 241 -13.63 -7.13 26.80
CA PHE A 241 -14.91 -7.79 26.61
C PHE A 241 -14.86 -9.29 26.96
N ILE A 242 -13.84 -10.01 26.50
CA ILE A 242 -13.62 -11.43 26.81
C ILE A 242 -13.41 -11.63 28.31
N LEU A 243 -12.59 -10.80 28.96
CA LEU A 243 -12.38 -10.86 30.41
C LEU A 243 -13.67 -10.62 31.19
N GLY A 244 -14.48 -9.65 30.74
CA GLY A 244 -15.82 -9.41 31.25
C GLY A 244 -16.68 -10.67 31.18
N LEU A 245 -16.75 -11.31 30.01
CA LEU A 245 -17.48 -12.57 29.80
C LEU A 245 -17.00 -13.69 30.74
N ILE A 246 -15.69 -13.86 30.90
CA ILE A 246 -15.11 -14.89 31.78
C ILE A 246 -15.55 -14.67 33.23
N ILE A 247 -15.48 -13.43 33.73
CA ILE A 247 -15.91 -13.09 35.10
C ILE A 247 -17.38 -13.45 35.30
N ILE A 248 -18.22 -13.17 34.31
CA ILE A 248 -19.67 -13.43 34.40
C ILE A 248 -19.96 -14.91 34.40
N LEU A 249 -19.31 -15.67 33.52
CA LEU A 249 -19.43 -17.12 33.51
C LEU A 249 -19.00 -17.68 34.87
N GLY A 250 -17.87 -17.22 35.43
CA GLY A 250 -17.44 -17.59 36.77
C GLY A 250 -18.48 -17.30 37.85
N LEU A 251 -19.07 -16.10 37.85
CA LEU A 251 -20.14 -15.71 38.78
C LEU A 251 -21.42 -16.53 38.60
N PHE A 252 -21.75 -16.91 37.36
CA PHE A 252 -22.89 -17.76 37.05
C PHE A 252 -22.71 -19.19 37.56
N PHE A 253 -21.50 -19.74 37.42
CA PHE A 253 -21.16 -21.09 37.89
C PHE A 253 -20.89 -21.18 39.40
N CYS A 254 -20.62 -20.05 40.08
CA CYS A 254 -20.59 -19.99 41.55
C CYS A 254 -22.00 -20.23 42.15
N LYS A 255 -22.29 -21.50 42.48
CA LYS A 255 -23.56 -21.97 43.08
C LYS A 255 -23.99 -21.26 44.38
N THR A 256 -23.10 -20.55 45.05
CA THR A 256 -23.28 -19.99 46.40
C THR A 256 -23.95 -18.62 46.47
N PHE A 257 -24.27 -17.96 45.34
CA PHE A 257 -24.94 -16.66 45.39
C PHE A 257 -26.44 -16.77 45.65
N SER A 258 -26.93 -16.02 46.64
CA SER A 258 -28.37 -15.91 46.94
C SER A 258 -29.13 -15.27 45.78
N LYS A 259 -30.41 -15.61 45.63
CA LYS A 259 -31.27 -15.20 44.51
C LYS A 259 -31.29 -13.68 44.28
N ARG A 260 -31.22 -12.87 45.35
CA ARG A 260 -31.15 -11.39 45.27
C ARG A 260 -29.81 -10.89 44.72
N LYS A 261 -28.68 -11.52 45.09
CA LYS A 261 -27.37 -11.15 44.54
C LYS A 261 -27.26 -11.48 43.05
N LYS A 262 -27.87 -12.58 42.60
CA LYS A 262 -27.93 -12.94 41.18
C LYS A 262 -28.65 -11.89 40.32
N ILE A 263 -29.76 -11.34 40.82
CA ILE A 263 -30.52 -10.28 40.10
C ILE A 263 -29.71 -8.99 40.00
N PHE A 264 -29.02 -8.58 41.07
CA PHE A 264 -28.21 -7.37 41.06
C PHE A 264 -27.01 -7.48 40.10
N ILE A 265 -26.36 -8.65 40.07
CA ILE A 265 -25.27 -8.96 39.12
C ILE A 265 -25.79 -8.94 37.68
N LEU A 266 -26.97 -9.53 37.43
CA LEU A 266 -27.59 -9.52 36.10
C LEU A 266 -27.94 -8.10 35.63
N GLY A 267 -28.49 -7.26 36.51
CA GLY A 267 -28.80 -5.87 36.21
C GLY A 267 -27.57 -5.03 35.90
N GLY A 268 -26.50 -5.19 36.69
CA GLY A 268 -25.19 -4.58 36.39
C GLY A 268 -24.62 -5.04 35.06
N TYR A 269 -24.86 -6.30 34.66
CA TYR A 269 -24.40 -6.80 33.37
C TYR A 269 -25.16 -6.24 32.18
N VAL A 270 -26.50 -6.18 32.26
CA VAL A 270 -27.31 -5.55 31.21
C VAL A 270 -26.89 -4.10 31.02
N PHE A 271 -26.59 -3.38 32.11
CA PHE A 271 -26.10 -2.01 32.05
C PHE A 271 -24.71 -1.91 31.40
N SER A 272 -23.75 -2.76 31.80
CA SER A 272 -22.40 -2.79 31.22
C SER A 272 -22.41 -3.18 29.74
N LEU A 273 -23.25 -4.15 29.34
CA LEU A 273 -23.43 -4.56 27.95
C LEU A 273 -24.04 -3.42 27.13
N PHE A 274 -25.03 -2.71 27.68
CA PHE A 274 -25.64 -1.56 27.02
C PHE A 274 -24.63 -0.41 26.84
N PHE A 275 -23.80 -0.14 27.85
CA PHE A 275 -22.73 0.85 27.76
C PHE A 275 -21.69 0.46 26.70
N PHE A 276 -21.28 -0.81 26.68
CA PHE A 276 -20.32 -1.33 25.70
C PHE A 276 -20.87 -1.27 24.26
N MET A 277 -22.13 -1.64 24.05
CA MET A 277 -22.81 -1.52 22.75
C MET A 277 -22.91 -0.07 22.29
N LYS A 278 -23.17 0.86 23.21
CA LYS A 278 -23.20 2.30 22.92
C LYS A 278 -21.81 2.83 22.56
N LEU A 279 -20.77 2.33 23.22
CA LEU A 279 -19.37 2.66 22.91
C LEU A 279 -18.98 2.13 21.53
N LEU A 280 -19.26 0.86 21.23
CA LEU A 280 -19.08 0.26 19.91
C LEU A 280 -19.83 1.01 18.81
N TYR A 281 -21.06 1.45 19.09
CA TYR A 281 -21.84 2.27 18.18
C TYR A 281 -21.21 3.64 17.92
N VAL A 282 -20.69 4.32 18.96
CA VAL A 282 -19.96 5.59 18.78
C VAL A 282 -18.68 5.36 17.97
N PHE A 283 -17.92 4.30 18.26
CA PHE A 283 -16.72 3.95 17.49
C PHE A 283 -17.05 3.61 16.03
N SER A 284 -18.13 2.87 15.77
CA SER A 284 -18.54 2.55 14.40
C SER A 284 -18.97 3.82 13.65
N ARG A 285 -19.68 4.76 14.30
CA ARG A 285 -20.08 6.04 13.71
C ARG A 285 -18.89 6.96 13.43
N VAL A 286 -17.92 7.03 14.33
CA VAL A 286 -16.67 7.79 14.13
C VAL A 286 -15.84 7.18 13.00
N SER A 287 -15.74 5.85 12.95
CA SER A 287 -15.07 5.12 11.86
C SER A 287 -15.77 5.38 10.51
N LEU A 288 -17.10 5.32 10.48
CA LEU A 288 -17.90 5.57 9.27
C LEU A 288 -17.80 7.04 8.82
N ALA A 289 -17.84 8.00 9.75
CA ALA A 289 -17.70 9.42 9.45
C ALA A 289 -16.31 9.77 8.93
N TYR A 290 -15.26 9.13 9.46
CA TYR A 290 -13.89 9.28 8.96
C TYR A 290 -13.74 8.67 7.56
N HIS A 291 -14.36 7.52 7.30
CA HIS A 291 -14.41 6.90 5.97
C HIS A 291 -15.21 7.74 4.95
N LYS A 292 -16.18 8.53 5.44
CA LYS A 292 -17.03 9.43 4.65
C LYS A 292 -16.36 10.77 4.32
N ASN A 293 -15.43 11.24 5.16
CA ASN A 293 -14.65 12.45 4.93
C ASN A 293 -13.35 12.23 4.15
N SER A 294 -12.93 10.98 3.92
CA SER A 294 -11.73 10.69 3.13
C SER A 294 -11.95 10.70 1.60
N ASN A 295 -13.13 11.13 1.13
CA ASN A 295 -13.43 11.39 -0.27
C ASN A 295 -14.18 12.74 -0.37
N TYR A 296 -13.45 13.82 -0.59
CA TYR A 296 -13.96 15.07 -1.16
C TYR A 296 -13.36 15.12 -2.58
N HIS A 297 -14.13 15.11 -3.68
CA HIS A 297 -15.09 16.16 -4.05
C HIS A 297 -16.42 15.69 -4.72
N ASP A 298 -17.48 16.44 -4.36
CA ASP A 298 -18.59 17.01 -5.18
C ASP A 298 -19.87 16.26 -5.62
N ASN A 299 -20.11 14.98 -5.33
CA ASN A 299 -21.45 14.36 -5.58
C ASN A 299 -22.19 13.86 -4.33
N ALA A 300 -21.76 14.27 -3.14
CA ALA A 300 -22.22 13.69 -1.89
C ALA A 300 -23.71 13.96 -1.57
N ASN A 301 -24.31 15.06 -2.06
CA ASN A 301 -25.62 15.52 -1.58
C ASN A 301 -26.81 14.59 -1.85
N LEU A 302 -26.75 13.70 -2.86
CA LEU A 302 -27.86 12.77 -3.13
C LEU A 302 -27.87 11.53 -2.21
N TYR A 303 -26.70 10.97 -1.89
CA TYR A 303 -26.58 9.78 -1.03
C TYR A 303 -26.69 10.09 0.48
N HIS A 304 -26.57 11.36 0.86
CA HIS A 304 -26.73 11.80 2.25
C HIS A 304 -28.16 11.67 2.77
N MET A 305 -29.17 11.83 1.92
CA MET A 305 -30.58 11.86 2.36
C MET A 305 -31.17 10.46 2.57
N ASP A 306 -30.75 9.44 1.81
CA ASP A 306 -31.33 8.10 1.92
C ASP A 306 -30.75 7.30 3.08
N ALA A 307 -29.45 7.41 3.34
CA ALA A 307 -28.84 6.84 4.55
C ALA A 307 -29.37 7.51 5.84
N LEU A 308 -29.65 8.82 5.81
CA LEU A 308 -30.24 9.52 6.96
C LEU A 308 -31.69 9.07 7.21
N LYS A 309 -32.45 8.80 6.15
CA LYS A 309 -33.82 8.24 6.26
C LYS A 309 -33.82 6.84 6.86
N GLU A 310 -32.91 5.95 6.46
CA GLU A 310 -32.79 4.61 7.06
C GLU A 310 -32.43 4.68 8.55
N ILE A 311 -31.48 5.54 8.93
CA ILE A 311 -31.08 5.72 10.33
C ILE A 311 -32.24 6.27 11.17
N ILE A 312 -33.01 7.24 10.65
CA ILE A 312 -34.18 7.79 11.33
C ILE A 312 -35.28 6.73 11.46
N LEU A 313 -35.47 5.88 10.45
CA LEU A 313 -36.46 4.81 10.46
C LEU A 313 -36.11 3.73 11.49
N GLU A 314 -34.85 3.32 11.56
CA GLU A 314 -34.39 2.30 12.51
C GLU A 314 -34.38 2.84 13.94
N TYR A 315 -33.97 4.09 14.16
CA TYR A 315 -34.08 4.75 15.46
C TYR A 315 -35.53 4.81 15.95
N ASN A 316 -36.46 5.19 15.09
CA ASN A 316 -37.88 5.25 15.45
C ASN A 316 -38.48 3.85 15.69
N THR A 317 -37.97 2.82 15.03
CA THR A 317 -38.37 1.43 15.23
C THR A 317 -37.91 0.91 16.59
N GLN A 318 -36.63 1.10 16.93
CA GLN A 318 -36.06 0.76 18.23
C GLN A 318 -36.74 1.54 19.37
N ARG A 319 -36.99 2.84 19.19
CA ARG A 319 -37.71 3.67 20.18
C ARG A 319 -39.13 3.17 20.44
N ARG A 320 -39.86 2.72 19.41
CA ARG A 320 -41.21 2.13 19.56
C ARG A 320 -41.19 0.79 20.27
N LEU A 321 -40.14 -0.02 20.08
CA LEU A 321 -39.97 -1.30 20.78
C LEU A 321 -39.66 -1.12 22.26
N ILE A 322 -38.97 -0.05 22.64
CA ILE A 322 -38.61 0.27 24.03
C ILE A 322 -39.78 0.90 24.79
N LEU A 323 -40.66 1.63 24.09
CA LEU A 323 -41.84 2.29 24.69
C LEU A 323 -43.08 1.38 24.79
N LYS A 324 -43.01 0.16 24.26
CA LYS A 324 -44.05 -0.88 24.40
C LYS A 324 -43.67 -1.83 25.53
#